data_AF-A0A9R1NZX1-F1
#
_entry.id   AF-A0A9R1NZX1-F1
#
_cell.length_a   1.000
_cell.length_b   1.000
_cell.length_c   1.000
_cell.angle_alpha   90.00
_cell.angle_beta   90.00
_cell.angle_gamma   90.00
#
_symmetry.space_group_name_H-M   'P 1'
#
loop_
_entity.id
_entity.type
_entity.pdbx_description
1 polymer ?
#
loop_
_entity_poly.entity_id
_entity_poly.type
_entity_poly.pdbx_seq_one_letter_code
_entity_poly.pdbx_strand_id
1 'polypeptide(L)'
;MDAGQRIDWMWTSCRQTYETAKQGLQTNYYGTKRVTEALLPLLRSSSDGRIVNVSSNFGLLSVSIIRRSLKQELNGVDRLAEERLDELLAEFLRDFESGGAEARGWPAEFSAYKVAKAAMNAYSRILARRHPELRVNCAHPGYVKTDITRNSGILTPEEGARNITSVALLPEGGPTGRYFSEGEEASFV
;
A
#
# COMPACT_ATOMS: atom_id res chain seq x y z
N MET A 1 -21.97 12.53 15.07
CA MET A 1 -20.75 11.86 15.55
C MET A 1 -19.58 12.81 15.43
N ASP A 2 -18.85 13.05 16.51
CA ASP A 2 -17.55 13.73 16.46
C ASP A 2 -16.46 12.83 15.81
N ALA A 3 -15.23 13.34 15.67
CA ALA A 3 -14.14 12.59 15.03
C ALA A 3 -13.79 11.30 15.78
N GLY A 4 -13.76 11.33 17.12
CA GLY A 4 -13.46 10.15 17.94
C GLY A 4 -14.56 9.08 17.82
N GLN A 5 -15.82 9.50 17.86
CA GLN A 5 -16.98 8.62 17.64
C GLN A 5 -16.97 8.01 16.24
N ARG A 6 -16.52 8.75 15.21
CA ARG A 6 -16.39 8.22 13.85
C ARG A 6 -15.28 7.19 13.72
N ILE A 7 -14.15 7.41 14.41
CA ILE A 7 -13.03 6.45 14.47
C ILE A 7 -13.50 5.16 15.17
N ASP A 8 -14.09 5.27 16.36
CA ASP A 8 -14.60 4.12 17.11
C ASP A 8 -15.63 3.33 16.29
N TRP A 9 -16.57 4.06 15.66
CA TRP A 9 -17.52 3.46 14.74
C TRP A 9 -16.83 2.72 13.59
N MET A 10 -15.79 3.30 12.96
CA MET A 10 -15.04 2.63 11.90
C MET A 10 -14.38 1.34 12.37
N TRP A 11 -13.72 1.35 13.53
CA TRP A 11 -13.04 0.16 14.06
C TRP A 11 -14.01 -0.96 14.43
N THR A 12 -15.13 -0.61 15.05
CA THR A 12 -16.13 -1.58 15.51
C THR A 12 -17.07 -2.06 14.40
N SER A 13 -17.27 -1.25 13.35
CA SER A 13 -18.22 -1.52 12.27
C SER A 13 -17.58 -1.93 10.95
N CYS A 14 -16.25 -1.89 10.82
CA CYS A 14 -15.58 -2.35 9.61
C CYS A 14 -15.65 -3.88 9.50
N ARG A 15 -16.72 -4.35 8.85
CA ARG A 15 -16.87 -5.74 8.42
C ARG A 15 -16.65 -5.81 6.92
N GLN A 16 -15.79 -6.72 6.48
CA GLN A 16 -15.51 -6.94 5.07
C GLN A 16 -16.19 -8.23 4.62
N THR A 17 -16.96 -8.18 3.54
CA THR A 17 -17.39 -9.37 2.81
C THR A 17 -16.28 -9.81 1.85
N TYR A 18 -16.32 -11.06 1.39
CA TYR A 18 -15.41 -11.54 0.35
C TYR A 18 -15.40 -10.62 -0.87
N GLU A 19 -16.57 -10.19 -1.35
CA GLU A 19 -16.66 -9.30 -2.51
C GLU A 19 -15.99 -7.94 -2.27
N THR A 20 -16.21 -7.33 -1.10
CA THR A 20 -15.52 -6.06 -0.77
C THR A 20 -14.01 -6.23 -0.58
N ALA A 21 -13.57 -7.39 -0.07
CA ALA A 21 -12.15 -7.72 0.05
C ALA A 21 -11.52 -7.87 -1.34
N LYS A 22 -12.14 -8.66 -2.23
CA LYS A 22 -11.74 -8.85 -3.62
C LYS A 22 -11.69 -7.52 -4.38
N GLN A 23 -12.74 -6.71 -4.28
CA GLN A 23 -12.77 -5.38 -4.89
C GLN A 23 -11.65 -4.48 -4.36
N GLY A 24 -11.38 -4.52 -3.05
CA GLY A 24 -10.28 -3.80 -2.42
C GLY A 24 -8.91 -4.16 -3.02
N LEU A 25 -8.64 -5.45 -3.24
CA LEU A 25 -7.41 -5.89 -3.90
C LEU A 25 -7.38 -5.49 -5.38
N GLN A 26 -8.50 -5.63 -6.08
CA GLN A 26 -8.62 -5.27 -7.50
C GLN A 26 -8.32 -3.80 -7.76
N THR A 27 -8.78 -2.91 -6.88
CA THR A 27 -8.49 -1.47 -6.98
C THR A 27 -7.08 -1.16 -6.51
N ASN A 28 -6.74 -1.54 -5.27
CA ASN A 28 -5.55 -1.01 -4.62
C ASN A 28 -4.27 -1.63 -5.18
N TYR A 29 -4.26 -2.92 -5.50
CA TYR A 29 -3.07 -3.61 -5.99
C TYR A 29 -3.11 -3.80 -7.51
N TYR A 30 -4.07 -4.58 -8.02
CA TYR A 30 -4.11 -4.93 -9.44
C TYR A 30 -4.40 -3.73 -10.34
N GLY A 31 -5.20 -2.77 -9.88
CA GLY A 31 -5.44 -1.51 -10.58
C GLY A 31 -4.16 -0.69 -10.72
N THR A 32 -3.44 -0.51 -9.61
CA THR A 32 -2.14 0.18 -9.60
C THR A 32 -1.15 -0.50 -10.54
N LYS A 33 -0.95 -1.82 -10.42
CA LYS A 33 -0.07 -2.62 -11.29
C LYS A 33 -0.38 -2.40 -12.77
N ARG A 34 -1.65 -2.56 -13.18
CA ARG A 34 -2.07 -2.38 -14.57
C ARG A 34 -1.81 -0.96 -15.10
N VAL A 35 -2.10 0.06 -14.30
CA VAL A 35 -1.84 1.46 -14.69
C VAL A 35 -0.33 1.70 -14.84
N THR A 36 0.47 1.20 -13.90
CA THR A 36 1.93 1.31 -13.97
C THR A 36 2.48 0.63 -15.23
N GLU A 37 2.08 -0.61 -15.50
CA GLU A 37 2.52 -1.36 -16.69
C GLU A 37 2.14 -0.65 -17.99
N ALA A 38 0.89 -0.15 -18.09
CA ALA A 38 0.41 0.55 -19.27
C ALA A 38 1.17 1.86 -19.55
N LEU A 39 1.58 2.57 -18.50
CA LEU A 39 2.30 3.84 -18.60
C LEU A 39 3.82 3.70 -18.59
N LEU A 40 4.35 2.50 -18.32
CA LEU A 40 5.78 2.25 -18.17
C LEU A 40 6.62 2.70 -19.37
N PRO A 41 6.22 2.48 -20.64
CA PRO A 41 7.00 2.97 -21.79
C PRO A 41 7.14 4.51 -21.81
N LEU A 42 6.09 5.23 -21.42
CA LEU A 42 6.09 6.69 -21.36
C LEU A 42 6.95 7.19 -20.20
N LEU A 43 6.86 6.54 -19.04
CA LEU A 43 7.68 6.86 -17.86
C LEU A 43 9.17 6.70 -18.15
N ARG A 44 9.56 5.64 -18.88
CA ARG A 44 10.95 5.39 -19.30
C ARG A 44 11.46 6.35 -20.36
N SER A 45 10.56 7.06 -21.06
CA SER A 45 10.91 8.09 -22.04
C SER A 45 11.18 9.45 -21.40
N SER A 46 10.79 9.64 -20.12
CA SER A 46 11.13 10.84 -19.35
C SER A 46 12.59 10.78 -18.91
N SER A 47 13.29 11.92 -18.94
CA SER A 47 14.64 12.03 -18.37
C SER A 47 14.69 11.77 -16.87
N ASP A 48 13.56 11.91 -16.19
CA ASP A 48 13.40 11.68 -14.76
C ASP A 48 11.99 11.12 -14.47
N GLY A 49 11.73 9.89 -14.92
CA GLY A 49 10.44 9.21 -14.74
C GLY A 49 10.17 8.83 -13.29
N ARG A 50 8.97 9.15 -12.78
CA ARG A 50 8.61 8.98 -11.36
C ARG A 50 7.29 8.26 -11.18
N ILE A 51 7.26 7.37 -10.19
CA ILE A 51 6.06 6.67 -9.72
C ILE A 51 5.98 6.88 -8.21
N VAL A 52 4.89 7.49 -7.75
CA VAL A 52 4.57 7.57 -6.32
C VAL A 52 3.30 6.77 -6.06
N ASN A 53 3.47 5.61 -5.44
CA ASN A 53 2.37 4.76 -5.04
C ASN A 53 1.84 5.21 -3.69
N VAL A 54 0.63 5.78 -3.67
CA VAL A 54 -0.03 6.23 -2.43
C VAL A 54 -0.38 5.02 -1.57
N SER A 55 0.41 4.80 -0.53
CA SER A 55 0.32 3.67 0.38
C SER A 55 -0.31 4.07 1.73
N SER A 56 -0.04 3.32 2.79
CA SER A 56 -0.53 3.57 4.14
C SER A 56 0.42 3.00 5.17
N ASN A 57 0.45 3.56 6.39
CA ASN A 57 1.10 2.92 7.53
C ASN A 57 0.48 1.54 7.83
N PHE A 58 -0.77 1.29 7.42
CA PHE A 58 -1.39 -0.04 7.40
C PHE A 58 -0.81 -0.98 6.32
N GLY A 59 0.16 -0.55 5.51
CA GLY A 59 0.93 -1.42 4.63
C GLY A 59 2.27 -1.86 5.24
N LEU A 60 2.64 -1.36 6.42
CA LEU A 60 3.89 -1.70 7.08
C LEU A 60 3.86 -3.13 7.62
N LEU A 61 4.98 -3.83 7.49
CA LEU A 61 5.08 -5.23 7.91
C LEU A 61 5.02 -5.39 9.44
N SER A 62 5.44 -4.40 10.23
CA SER A 62 5.22 -4.39 11.69
C SER A 62 3.74 -4.32 12.06
N VAL A 63 2.96 -3.53 11.33
CA VAL A 63 1.56 -3.21 11.65
C VAL A 63 0.60 -4.30 11.19
N SER A 64 0.80 -4.83 9.99
CA SER A 64 -0.29 -5.50 9.27
C SER A 64 -0.15 -6.99 9.10
N ILE A 65 1.07 -7.49 9.06
CA ILE A 65 1.30 -8.92 8.95
C ILE A 65 1.62 -9.40 10.37
N ILE A 66 1.13 -10.56 10.79
CA ILE A 66 1.53 -11.16 12.08
C ILE A 66 2.41 -12.39 11.81
N ARG A 67 2.08 -13.13 10.74
CA ARG A 67 2.84 -14.30 10.27
C ARG A 67 4.29 -13.93 9.95
N ARG A 68 5.23 -14.39 10.78
CA ARG A 68 6.67 -14.09 10.64
C ARG A 68 7.25 -14.50 9.28
N SER A 69 6.87 -15.67 8.77
CA SER A 69 7.35 -16.15 7.47
C SER A 69 6.93 -15.21 6.34
N LEU A 70 5.69 -14.72 6.35
CA LEU A 70 5.20 -13.76 5.36
C LEU A 70 5.88 -12.40 5.50
N LYS A 71 6.16 -11.93 6.72
CA LYS A 71 6.97 -10.72 6.92
C LYS A 71 8.35 -10.87 6.28
N GLN A 72 9.03 -11.98 6.53
CA GLN A 72 10.37 -12.23 5.99
C GLN A 72 10.33 -12.30 4.46
N GLU A 73 9.34 -12.99 3.90
CA GLU A 73 9.14 -13.11 2.45
C GLU A 73 8.88 -11.74 1.81
N LEU A 74 7.92 -10.97 2.31
CA LEU A 74 7.60 -9.63 1.81
C LEU A 74 8.72 -8.61 2.04
N ASN A 75 9.58 -8.83 3.04
CA ASN A 75 10.74 -7.96 3.27
C ASN A 75 11.93 -8.32 2.36
N GLY A 76 12.01 -9.57 1.90
CA GLY A 76 13.09 -10.13 1.07
C GLY A 76 13.03 -9.73 -0.40
N VAL A 77 12.89 -8.44 -0.69
CA VAL A 77 12.60 -7.92 -2.05
C VAL A 77 13.68 -8.18 -3.09
N ASP A 78 14.91 -8.44 -2.68
CA ASP A 78 15.99 -8.80 -3.61
C ASP A 78 15.71 -10.13 -4.32
N ARG A 79 14.81 -10.94 -3.77
CA ARG A 79 14.45 -12.27 -4.28
C ARG A 79 12.97 -12.41 -4.60
N LEU A 80 12.15 -11.45 -4.19
CA LEU A 80 10.71 -11.53 -4.37
C LEU A 80 10.34 -11.31 -5.85
N ALA A 81 9.73 -12.32 -6.45
CA ALA A 81 9.14 -12.24 -7.78
C ALA A 81 7.78 -11.53 -7.70
N GLU A 82 7.39 -10.90 -8.80
CA GLU A 82 6.11 -10.19 -8.86
C GLU A 82 4.93 -11.17 -8.84
N GLU A 83 5.08 -12.29 -9.54
CA GLU A 83 4.11 -13.38 -9.62
C GLU A 83 3.82 -13.97 -8.24
N ARG A 84 4.83 -13.96 -7.34
CA ARG A 84 4.65 -14.41 -5.96
C ARG A 84 3.70 -13.51 -5.17
N LEU A 85 3.65 -12.21 -5.47
CA LEU A 85 2.66 -11.31 -4.87
C LEU A 85 1.25 -11.68 -5.34
N ASP A 86 1.09 -11.99 -6.63
CA ASP A 86 -0.21 -12.41 -7.18
C ASP A 86 -0.69 -13.72 -6.52
N GLU A 87 0.21 -14.68 -6.31
CA GLU A 87 -0.08 -15.93 -5.59
C GLU A 87 -0.47 -15.67 -4.13
N LEU A 88 0.26 -14.82 -3.40
CA LEU A 88 -0.03 -14.46 -2.02
C LEU A 88 -1.40 -13.79 -1.87
N LEU A 89 -1.78 -12.92 -2.81
CA LEU A 89 -3.10 -12.29 -2.80
C LEU A 89 -4.21 -13.30 -3.12
N ALA A 90 -3.95 -14.26 -4.01
CA ALA A 90 -4.89 -15.35 -4.27
C ALA A 90 -5.03 -16.29 -3.06
N GLU A 91 -3.93 -16.60 -2.36
CA GLU A 91 -3.94 -17.33 -1.09
C GLU A 91 -4.78 -16.60 -0.04
N PHE A 92 -4.54 -15.30 0.15
CA PHE A 92 -5.31 -14.47 1.06
C PHE A 92 -6.82 -14.54 0.76
N LEU A 93 -7.24 -14.37 -0.51
CA LEU A 93 -8.65 -14.42 -0.86
C LEU A 93 -9.29 -15.79 -0.57
N ARG A 94 -8.59 -16.90 -0.82
CA ARG A 94 -9.08 -18.24 -0.48
C ARG A 94 -9.23 -18.44 1.03
N ASP A 95 -8.24 -18.00 1.80
CA ASP A 95 -8.30 -18.07 3.25
C ASP A 95 -9.40 -17.15 3.82
N PHE A 96 -9.63 -15.98 3.19
CA PHE A 96 -10.69 -15.06 3.57
C PHE A 96 -12.08 -15.62 3.29
N GLU A 97 -12.29 -16.20 2.10
CA GLU A 97 -13.57 -16.82 1.70
C GLU A 97 -13.97 -17.98 2.62
N SER A 98 -13.00 -18.78 3.04
CA SER A 98 -13.21 -19.91 3.96
C SER A 98 -13.35 -19.49 5.43
N GLY A 99 -13.22 -18.20 5.76
CA GLY A 99 -13.22 -17.71 7.13
C GLY A 99 -11.96 -18.07 7.95
N GLY A 100 -10.93 -18.61 7.29
CA GLY A 100 -9.68 -19.06 7.92
C GLY A 100 -8.55 -18.02 7.93
N ALA A 101 -8.80 -16.80 7.44
CA ALA A 101 -7.75 -15.80 7.23
C ALA A 101 -6.94 -15.47 8.49
N GLU A 102 -7.61 -15.15 9.59
CA GLU A 102 -6.95 -14.80 10.86
C GLU A 102 -6.14 -15.97 11.42
N ALA A 103 -6.71 -17.18 11.40
CA ALA A 103 -6.03 -18.40 11.83
C ALA A 103 -4.75 -18.71 10.99
N ARG A 104 -4.72 -18.24 9.74
CA ARG A 104 -3.55 -18.32 8.84
C ARG A 104 -2.57 -17.16 9.00
N GLY A 105 -2.83 -16.25 9.95
CA GLY A 105 -1.98 -15.12 10.30
C GLY A 105 -2.13 -13.89 9.38
N TRP A 106 -3.23 -13.82 8.63
CA TRP A 106 -3.64 -12.59 7.94
C TRP A 106 -4.25 -11.59 8.95
N PRO A 107 -4.17 -10.27 8.70
CA PRO A 107 -4.78 -9.28 9.59
C PRO A 107 -6.30 -9.45 9.71
N ALA A 108 -6.86 -9.22 10.89
CA ALA A 108 -8.30 -9.34 11.15
C ALA A 108 -9.08 -8.08 10.71
N GLU A 109 -8.72 -6.90 11.23
CA GLU A 109 -9.39 -5.64 10.92
C GLU A 109 -8.75 -4.96 9.72
N PHE A 110 -9.59 -4.35 8.85
CA PHE A 110 -9.14 -3.75 7.60
C PHE A 110 -8.28 -4.71 6.75
N SER A 111 -8.54 -6.01 6.89
CA SER A 111 -7.73 -7.13 6.38
C SER A 111 -7.28 -6.92 4.93
N ALA A 112 -8.22 -6.83 3.99
CA ALA A 112 -7.89 -6.70 2.58
C ALA A 112 -7.18 -5.38 2.24
N TYR A 113 -7.47 -4.30 2.98
CA TYR A 113 -6.79 -3.02 2.80
C TYR A 113 -5.33 -3.11 3.24
N LYS A 114 -5.09 -3.67 4.43
CA LYS A 114 -3.74 -3.92 4.97
C LYS A 114 -2.92 -4.81 4.04
N VAL A 115 -3.50 -5.92 3.59
CA VAL A 115 -2.86 -6.86 2.65
C VAL A 115 -2.54 -6.18 1.32
N ALA A 116 -3.47 -5.43 0.72
CA ALA A 116 -3.23 -4.72 -0.53
C ALA A 116 -2.10 -3.68 -0.41
N LYS A 117 -2.06 -2.92 0.69
CA LYS A 117 -1.01 -1.90 0.91
C LYS A 117 0.35 -2.52 1.19
N ALA A 118 0.41 -3.65 1.89
CA ALA A 118 1.66 -4.42 2.05
C ALA A 118 2.16 -4.98 0.70
N ALA A 119 1.26 -5.51 -0.14
CA ALA A 119 1.60 -5.98 -1.48
C ALA A 119 2.05 -4.83 -2.40
N MET A 120 1.39 -3.66 -2.33
CA MET A 120 1.80 -2.46 -3.06
C MET A 120 3.21 -1.98 -2.64
N ASN A 121 3.51 -2.03 -1.35
CA ASN A 121 4.84 -1.70 -0.82
C ASN A 121 5.91 -2.63 -1.41
N ALA A 122 5.67 -3.94 -1.39
CA ALA A 122 6.56 -4.93 -1.97
C ALA A 122 6.71 -4.75 -3.50
N TYR A 123 5.60 -4.53 -4.22
CA TYR A 123 5.60 -4.29 -5.67
C TYR A 123 6.40 -3.05 -6.05
N SER A 124 6.30 -1.96 -5.28
CA SER A 124 7.06 -0.74 -5.53
C SER A 124 8.57 -0.97 -5.40
N ARG A 125 8.99 -1.80 -4.43
CA ARG A 125 10.40 -2.21 -4.28
C ARG A 125 10.86 -3.10 -5.44
N ILE A 126 10.00 -4.00 -5.92
CA ILE A 126 10.28 -4.82 -7.12
C ILE A 126 10.45 -3.93 -8.36
N LEU A 127 9.54 -2.97 -8.58
CA LEU A 127 9.63 -2.02 -9.69
C LEU A 127 10.90 -1.19 -9.63
N ALA A 128 11.25 -0.65 -8.47
CA ALA A 128 12.48 0.12 -8.28
C ALA A 128 13.73 -0.69 -8.64
N ARG A 129 13.74 -1.99 -8.32
CA ARG A 129 14.84 -2.91 -8.69
C ARG A 129 14.85 -3.22 -10.20
N ARG A 130 13.68 -3.45 -10.81
CA ARG A 130 13.55 -3.77 -12.25
C ARG A 130 13.83 -2.58 -13.16
N HIS A 131 13.59 -1.37 -12.65
CA HIS A 131 13.71 -0.10 -13.37
C HIS A 131 14.58 0.87 -12.57
N PRO A 132 15.89 0.61 -12.43
CA PRO A 132 16.79 1.45 -11.64
C PRO A 132 16.93 2.87 -12.19
N GLU A 133 16.51 3.12 -13.43
CA GLU A 133 16.40 4.45 -14.03
C GLU A 133 15.27 5.28 -13.42
N LEU A 134 14.17 4.64 -12.99
CA LEU A 134 12.99 5.33 -12.45
C LEU A 134 13.10 5.62 -10.95
N ARG A 135 12.42 6.69 -10.51
CA ARG A 135 12.17 6.94 -9.08
C ARG A 135 10.82 6.34 -8.69
N VAL A 136 10.83 5.16 -8.07
CA VAL A 136 9.60 4.45 -7.68
C VAL A 136 9.53 4.37 -6.16
N ASN A 137 8.61 5.10 -5.53
CA ASN A 137 8.49 5.16 -4.08
C ASN A 137 7.05 4.97 -3.61
N CYS A 138 6.91 4.56 -2.35
CA CYS A 138 5.64 4.55 -1.65
C CYS A 138 5.51 5.78 -0.76
N ALA A 139 4.32 6.35 -0.64
CA ALA A 139 4.08 7.47 0.26
C ALA A 139 2.74 7.33 0.99
N HIS A 140 2.77 7.44 2.32
CA HIS A 140 1.58 7.57 3.16
C HIS A 140 1.23 9.06 3.33
N PRO A 141 0.00 9.47 2.99
CA PRO A 141 -0.39 10.88 3.04
C PRO A 141 -0.64 11.39 4.47
N GLY A 142 -0.63 10.53 5.48
CA GLY A 142 -1.18 10.81 6.81
C GLY A 142 -2.65 10.42 6.93
N TYR A 143 -3.26 10.71 8.08
CA TYR A 143 -4.68 10.43 8.33
C TYR A 143 -5.57 11.60 7.88
N VAL A 144 -6.01 11.55 6.62
CA VAL A 144 -6.64 12.68 5.90
C VAL A 144 -8.17 12.67 6.04
N LYS A 145 -8.78 13.85 6.17
CA LYS A 145 -10.24 14.08 6.16
C LYS A 145 -10.81 13.92 4.75
N THR A 146 -11.29 12.72 4.44
CA THR A 146 -11.97 12.41 3.17
C THR A 146 -13.12 11.44 3.42
N ASP A 147 -13.87 11.09 2.37
CA ASP A 147 -14.95 10.10 2.47
C ASP A 147 -14.45 8.73 2.96
N ILE A 148 -13.21 8.33 2.62
CA ILE A 148 -12.64 7.04 3.07
C ILE A 148 -12.52 6.97 4.59
N THR A 149 -12.24 8.10 5.24
CA THR A 149 -12.12 8.22 6.69
C THR A 149 -13.40 8.77 7.31
N ARG A 150 -14.50 8.87 6.55
CA ARG A 150 -15.73 9.54 7.00
C ARG A 150 -15.47 10.93 7.60
N ASN A 151 -14.51 11.66 7.05
CA ASN A 151 -14.08 12.98 7.55
C ASN A 151 -13.65 12.96 9.03
N SER A 152 -13.09 11.85 9.54
CA SER A 152 -12.48 11.77 10.88
C SER A 152 -10.95 11.90 10.89
N GLY A 153 -10.33 12.13 9.74
CA GLY A 153 -8.91 12.46 9.64
C GLY A 153 -8.51 13.68 10.49
N ILE A 154 -7.21 13.82 10.75
CA ILE A 154 -6.63 15.01 11.39
C ILE A 154 -6.15 16.03 10.35
N LEU A 155 -5.63 15.55 9.22
CA LEU A 155 -5.12 16.38 8.13
C LEU A 155 -6.23 16.79 7.15
N THR A 156 -6.09 17.96 6.52
CA THR A 156 -6.91 18.35 5.36
C THR A 156 -6.46 17.62 4.09
N PRO A 157 -7.30 17.54 3.04
CA PRO A 157 -6.88 17.04 1.73
C PRO A 157 -5.62 17.70 1.19
N GLU A 158 -5.45 19.01 1.40
CA GLU A 158 -4.28 19.77 0.94
C GLU A 158 -3.01 19.38 1.69
N GLU A 159 -3.08 19.17 3.00
CA GLU A 159 -1.97 18.68 3.82
C GLU A 159 -1.56 17.25 3.40
N GLY A 160 -2.55 16.37 3.21
CA GLY A 160 -2.31 15.01 2.73
C GLY A 160 -1.70 14.97 1.31
N ALA A 161 -2.19 15.84 0.41
CA ALA A 161 -1.64 15.97 -0.93
C ALA A 161 -0.20 16.49 -0.92
N ARG A 162 0.12 17.45 -0.03
CA ARG A 162 1.47 17.97 0.14
C ARG A 162 2.48 16.84 0.42
N ASN A 163 2.13 15.92 1.32
CA ASN A 163 2.97 14.77 1.69
C ASN A 163 3.25 13.81 0.53
N ILE A 164 2.34 13.72 -0.46
CA ILE A 164 2.55 12.91 -1.67
C ILE A 164 3.36 13.69 -2.70
N THR A 165 3.03 14.97 -2.90
CA THR A 165 3.70 15.82 -3.89
C THR A 165 5.17 16.10 -3.53
N SER A 166 5.52 16.18 -2.24
CA SER A 166 6.92 16.33 -1.83
C SER A 166 7.79 15.17 -2.31
N VAL A 167 7.26 13.94 -2.24
CA VAL A 167 7.93 12.73 -2.75
C VAL A 167 7.98 12.73 -4.28
N ALA A 168 6.89 13.15 -4.93
CA ALA A 168 6.84 13.26 -6.39
C ALA A 168 7.82 14.31 -6.94
N LEU A 169 8.18 15.32 -6.15
CA LEU A 169 9.01 16.47 -6.52
C LEU A 169 10.41 16.45 -5.89
N LEU A 170 10.87 15.31 -5.35
CA LEU A 170 12.26 15.15 -4.88
C LEU A 170 13.28 15.55 -5.97
N PRO A 171 14.55 15.86 -5.66
CA PRO A 171 15.53 16.17 -6.72
C PRO A 171 15.80 14.99 -7.67
N GLU A 172 16.27 15.28 -8.89
CA GLU A 172 16.78 14.26 -9.82
C GLU A 172 17.89 13.43 -9.15
N GLY A 173 17.95 12.14 -9.46
CA GLY A 173 18.86 11.20 -8.77
C GLY A 173 18.42 10.85 -7.35
N GLY A 174 17.24 11.31 -6.93
CA GLY A 174 16.65 11.01 -5.63
C GLY A 174 16.37 9.52 -5.37
N PRO A 175 15.85 9.19 -4.18
CA PRO A 175 15.64 7.82 -3.76
C PRO A 175 14.68 7.06 -4.67
N THR A 176 14.89 5.74 -4.75
CA THR A 176 14.00 4.78 -5.39
C THR A 176 13.88 3.56 -4.48
N GLY A 177 12.72 2.92 -4.48
CA GLY A 177 12.40 1.78 -3.62
C GLY A 177 12.25 2.14 -2.15
N ARG A 178 11.90 3.39 -1.82
CA ARG A 178 11.73 3.88 -0.44
C ARG A 178 10.26 4.05 -0.06
N TYR A 179 10.02 4.13 1.24
CA TYR A 179 8.74 4.44 1.84
C TYR A 179 8.82 5.80 2.52
N PHE A 180 7.80 6.63 2.35
CA PHE A 180 7.69 7.93 2.99
C PHE A 180 6.42 7.97 3.85
N SER A 181 6.52 8.42 5.09
CA SER A 181 5.37 8.69 5.96
C SER A 181 5.26 10.19 6.18
N GLU A 182 4.17 10.79 5.71
CA GLU A 182 3.90 12.22 5.91
C GLU A 182 5.04 13.12 5.37
N GLY A 183 5.62 12.73 4.23
CA GLY A 183 6.69 13.46 3.55
C GLY A 183 8.11 13.06 3.95
N GLU A 184 8.28 12.31 5.04
CA GLU A 184 9.60 11.91 5.57
C GLU A 184 9.92 10.46 5.24
N GLU A 185 11.18 10.14 4.90
CA GLU A 185 11.60 8.77 4.63
C GLU A 185 11.46 7.89 5.89
N ALA A 186 10.89 6.70 5.73
CA ALA A 186 10.62 5.77 6.82
C ALA A 186 10.85 4.30 6.41
N SER A 187 10.87 3.41 7.41
CA SER A 187 11.03 1.96 7.21
C SER A 187 9.75 1.32 6.68
N PHE A 188 9.90 0.30 5.83
CA PHE A 188 8.79 -0.60 5.43
C PHE A 188 8.40 -1.61 6.53
N VAL A 189 9.28 -1.78 7.52
CA VAL A 189 9.10 -2.64 8.68
C VAL A 189 8.80 -1.76 9.87
#